data_AF-A0A0B3S7G4-F1
#
_entry.id   AF-A0A0B3S7G4-F1
#
_cell.length_a   1.000
_cell.length_b   1.000
_cell.length_c   1.000
_cell.angle_alpha   90.00
_cell.angle_beta   90.00
_cell.angle_gamma   90.00
#
_symmetry.space_group_name_H-M   'P 1'
#
loop_
_entity.id
_entity.type
_entity.pdbx_description
1 polymer ?
#
loop_
_entity_poly.entity_id
_entity_poly.type
_entity_poly.pdbx_seq_one_letter_code
_entity_poly.pdbx_strand_id
1 'polypeptide(L)'
;MTQQDWPAHVTRLVDEELAGFAVASRGDRLLLEDFARMRVRRPRPITVNFSGGLTDTCYSVTRSNGAYSVLFLPKAGYFSLCVDSDFGPLDIGVHGPALGCFASV
;
A
#
# COMPACT_ATOMS: atom_id res chain seq x y z
N MET A 1 4.67 24.03 11.93
CA MET A 1 4.01 22.77 11.55
C MET A 1 5.11 21.74 11.35
N THR A 2 5.25 20.77 12.23
CA THR A 2 6.23 19.69 12.06
C THR A 2 5.87 18.92 10.79
N GLN A 3 6.77 18.90 9.81
CA GLN A 3 6.60 18.14 8.58
C GLN A 3 6.48 16.66 8.96
N GLN A 4 5.35 16.04 8.64
CA GLN A 4 5.11 14.64 9.00
C GLN A 4 6.05 13.74 8.18
N ASP A 5 6.87 12.94 8.88
CA ASP A 5 7.72 11.92 8.26
C ASP A 5 6.84 10.74 7.81
N TRP A 6 6.27 10.89 6.61
CA TRP A 6 5.39 9.90 6.02
C TRP A 6 6.07 8.54 5.81
N PRO A 7 7.32 8.43 5.32
CA PRO A 7 8.01 7.14 5.24
C PRO A 7 8.07 6.39 6.58
N ALA A 8 8.44 7.06 7.67
CA ALA A 8 8.46 6.45 9.00
C ALA A 8 7.04 6.08 9.48
N HIS A 9 6.07 6.96 9.26
CA HIS A 9 4.68 6.73 9.62
C HIS A 9 4.09 5.50 8.92
N VAL A 10 4.27 5.39 7.61
CA VAL A 10 3.81 4.25 6.80
C VAL A 10 4.48 2.96 7.25
N THR A 11 5.79 3.01 7.50
CA THR A 11 6.55 1.84 7.98
C THR A 11 5.96 1.33 9.30
N ARG A 12 5.70 2.23 10.25
CA ARG A 12 5.09 1.90 11.54
C ARG A 12 3.69 1.29 11.39
N LEU A 13 2.82 1.88 10.56
CA LEU A 13 1.47 1.33 10.34
C LEU A 13 1.51 -0.11 9.79
N VAL A 14 2.40 -0.36 8.82
CA VAL A 14 2.55 -1.69 8.23
C VAL A 14 3.17 -2.67 9.24
N ASP A 15 4.13 -2.24 10.06
CA ASP A 15 4.71 -3.08 11.11
C ASP A 15 3.69 -3.44 12.19
N GLU A 16 2.85 -2.48 12.61
CA GLU A 16 1.75 -2.71 13.56
C GLU A 16 0.73 -3.71 13.00
N GLU A 17 0.35 -3.56 11.73
CA GLU A 17 -0.56 -4.48 11.06
C GLU A 17 0.02 -5.90 10.98
N LEU A 18 1.28 -6.04 10.55
CA LEU A 18 1.95 -7.34 10.46
C LEU A 18 2.11 -8.00 11.84
N ALA A 19 2.40 -7.23 12.88
CA ALA A 19 2.54 -7.75 14.24
C ALA A 19 1.19 -8.18 14.84
N GLY A 20 0.10 -7.51 14.46
CA GLY A 20 -1.27 -7.84 14.91
C GLY A 20 -1.96 -8.92 14.09
N PHE A 21 -1.39 -9.35 12.96
CA PHE A 21 -2.04 -10.29 12.05
C PHE A 21 -2.07 -11.72 12.61
N ALA A 22 -3.27 -12.25 12.87
CA ALA A 22 -3.46 -13.59 13.37
C ALA A 22 -3.39 -14.63 12.22
N VAL A 23 -2.35 -15.46 12.24
CA VAL A 23 -2.17 -16.54 11.26
C VAL A 23 -2.99 -17.76 11.67
N ALA A 24 -4.07 -18.04 10.95
CA ALA A 24 -4.97 -19.17 11.22
C ALA A 24 -4.86 -20.28 10.16
N SER A 25 -4.38 -19.96 8.96
CA SER A 25 -4.39 -20.87 7.81
C SER A 25 -3.02 -21.00 7.11
N ARG A 26 -2.94 -21.89 6.13
CA ARG A 26 -1.80 -21.93 5.20
C ARG A 26 -1.83 -20.72 4.25
N GLY A 27 -3.02 -20.27 3.84
CA GLY A 27 -3.19 -19.11 2.97
C GLY A 27 -2.60 -17.85 3.61
N ASP A 28 -2.86 -17.64 4.89
CA ASP A 28 -2.34 -16.53 5.69
C ASP A 28 -0.81 -16.46 5.69
N ARG A 29 -0.15 -17.62 5.79
CA ARG A 29 1.32 -17.71 5.75
C ARG A 29 1.86 -17.32 4.37
N LEU A 30 1.24 -17.82 3.31
CA LEU A 30 1.63 -17.51 1.94
C LEU A 30 1.41 -16.02 1.62
N LEU A 31 0.32 -15.44 2.11
CA LEU A 31 0.04 -14.01 2.02
C LEU A 31 1.15 -13.18 2.68
N LEU A 32 1.52 -13.50 3.93
CA LEU A 32 2.58 -12.78 4.64
C LEU A 32 3.94 -12.93 3.96
N GLU A 33 4.27 -14.13 3.47
CA GLU A 33 5.50 -14.37 2.71
C GLU A 33 5.54 -13.53 1.44
N ASP A 34 4.45 -13.49 0.68
CA ASP A 34 4.40 -12.73 -0.56
C ASP A 34 4.40 -11.22 -0.33
N PHE A 35 3.62 -10.75 0.64
CA PHE A 35 3.66 -9.37 1.08
C PHE A 35 5.08 -8.97 1.53
N ALA A 36 5.76 -9.80 2.31
CA ALA A 36 7.13 -9.52 2.75
C ALA A 36 8.14 -9.45 1.58
N ARG A 37 7.97 -10.28 0.55
CA ARG A 37 8.77 -10.19 -0.69
C ARG A 37 8.49 -8.90 -1.44
N MET A 38 7.25 -8.45 -1.48
CA MET A 38 6.85 -7.28 -2.26
C MET A 38 7.05 -5.96 -1.53
N ARG A 39 7.04 -5.97 -0.19
CA ARG A 39 7.13 -4.78 0.66
C ARG A 39 8.38 -3.95 0.37
N VAL A 40 8.19 -2.64 0.22
CA VAL A 40 9.32 -1.70 0.17
C VAL A 40 9.78 -1.35 1.58
N ARG A 41 11.10 -1.33 1.79
CA ARG A 41 11.70 -1.00 3.11
C ARG A 41 11.70 0.50 3.41
N ARG A 42 11.61 1.33 2.37
CA ARG A 42 11.59 2.79 2.48
C ARG A 42 10.49 3.30 1.54
N PRO A 43 9.28 3.58 2.09
CA PRO A 43 8.21 4.18 1.31
C PRO A 43 8.68 5.46 0.63
N ARG A 44 8.41 5.59 -0.67
CA ARG A 44 8.79 6.77 -1.46
C ARG A 44 7.55 7.53 -1.91
N PRO A 45 7.60 8.87 -1.96
CA PRO A 45 6.53 9.64 -2.55
C PRO A 45 6.38 9.28 -4.02
N ILE A 46 5.14 9.03 -4.44
CA ILE A 46 4.77 8.71 -5.82
C ILE A 46 3.47 9.44 -6.17
N THR A 47 3.37 9.95 -7.38
CA THR A 47 2.12 10.52 -7.91
C THR A 47 1.17 9.41 -8.28
N VAL A 48 -0.04 9.43 -7.73
CA VAL A 48 -1.10 8.46 -7.99
C VAL A 48 -2.26 9.14 -8.68
N ASN A 49 -2.84 8.47 -9.66
CA ASN A 49 -4.04 8.92 -10.35
C ASN A 49 -5.29 8.43 -9.60
N PHE A 50 -6.31 9.27 -9.59
CA PHE A 50 -7.63 8.97 -9.03
C PHE A 50 -8.69 9.20 -10.11
N SER A 51 -9.85 8.57 -9.93
CA SER A 51 -11.02 8.81 -10.77
C SER A 51 -11.34 10.31 -10.87
N GLY A 52 -11.74 10.75 -12.06
CA GLY A 52 -12.01 12.16 -12.34
C GLY A 52 -10.78 12.99 -12.74
N GLY A 53 -9.64 12.35 -13.02
CA GLY A 53 -8.43 13.03 -13.52
C GLY A 53 -7.64 13.75 -12.43
N LEU A 54 -7.88 13.40 -11.16
CA LEU A 54 -7.17 13.97 -10.02
C LEU A 54 -5.87 13.20 -9.77
N THR A 55 -4.87 13.89 -9.20
CA THR A 55 -3.64 13.26 -8.75
C THR A 55 -3.28 13.68 -7.32
N ASP A 56 -2.55 12.81 -6.62
CA ASP A 56 -2.02 13.12 -5.29
C ASP A 56 -0.66 12.45 -5.03
N THR A 57 0.09 12.99 -4.07
CA THR A 57 1.32 12.36 -3.58
C THR A 57 0.98 11.29 -2.54
N CYS A 58 1.20 10.03 -2.91
CA CYS A 58 1.03 8.87 -2.04
C CYS A 58 2.38 8.21 -1.75
N TYR A 59 2.40 7.14 -0.95
CA TYR A 59 3.64 6.48 -0.54
C TYR A 59 3.61 4.98 -0.84
N SER A 60 4.66 4.47 -1.47
CA SER A 60 4.75 3.04 -1.80
C SER A 60 4.81 2.14 -0.58
N VAL A 61 4.01 1.07 -0.57
CA VAL A 61 4.04 0.01 0.46
C VAL A 61 4.56 -1.29 -0.11
N THR A 62 4.12 -1.65 -1.31
CA THR A 62 4.70 -2.76 -2.08
C THR A 62 5.30 -2.24 -3.39
N ARG A 63 6.23 -3.02 -3.95
CA ARG A 63 6.67 -2.87 -5.34
C ARG A 63 5.49 -3.20 -6.26
N SER A 64 5.46 -2.58 -7.44
CA SER A 64 4.62 -3.07 -8.52
C SER A 64 5.10 -4.45 -8.96
N ASN A 65 4.14 -5.35 -9.23
CA ASN A 65 4.40 -6.64 -9.89
C ASN A 65 4.06 -6.61 -11.40
N GLY A 66 3.84 -5.42 -11.97
CA GLY A 66 3.38 -5.22 -13.35
C GLY A 66 1.86 -5.29 -13.52
N ALA A 67 1.11 -5.51 -12.45
CA ALA A 67 -0.36 -5.47 -12.44
C ALA A 67 -0.88 -4.52 -11.35
N TYR A 68 -0.36 -4.63 -10.12
CA TYR A 68 -0.79 -3.83 -8.99
C TYR A 68 0.33 -3.52 -8.00
N SER A 69 0.08 -2.51 -7.17
CA SER A 69 0.87 -2.14 -6.00
C SER A 69 -0.05 -1.64 -4.89
N VAL A 70 0.40 -1.72 -3.64
CA VAL A 70 -0.29 -1.12 -2.50
C VAL A 70 0.40 0.18 -2.15
N LEU A 71 -0.39 1.24 -2.04
CA LEU A 71 0.07 2.59 -1.74
C LEU A 71 -0.66 3.14 -0.51
N PHE A 72 0.00 3.97 0.28
CA PHE A 72 -0.60 4.72 1.38
C PHE A 72 -1.04 6.10 0.93
N LEU A 73 -2.26 6.50 1.30
CA LEU A 73 -2.90 7.76 0.92
C LEU A 73 -2.88 8.72 2.13
N PRO A 74 -1.97 9.72 2.19
CA PRO A 74 -1.79 10.56 3.37
C PRO A 74 -3.03 11.35 3.79
N LYS A 75 -3.82 11.85 2.83
CA LYS A 75 -5.02 12.63 3.12
C LYS A 75 -6.13 11.79 3.76
N ALA A 76 -6.21 10.51 3.40
CA ALA A 76 -7.25 9.60 3.85
C ALA A 76 -6.81 8.77 5.08
N GLY A 77 -5.50 8.58 5.25
CA GLY A 77 -4.93 7.87 6.39
C GLY A 77 -4.99 6.34 6.30
N TYR A 78 -5.21 5.78 5.10
CA TYR A 78 -5.31 4.35 4.84
C TYR A 78 -4.55 3.92 3.58
N PHE A 79 -4.61 2.62 3.27
CA PHE A 79 -3.98 2.04 2.09
C PHE A 79 -4.97 1.83 0.95
N SER A 80 -4.45 1.80 -0.26
CA SER A 80 -5.19 1.50 -1.48
C SER A 80 -4.44 0.49 -2.33
N LEU A 81 -5.20 -0.41 -2.96
CA LEU A 81 -4.72 -1.18 -4.09
C LEU A 81 -4.78 -0.29 -5.35
N CYS A 82 -3.63 -0.07 -5.95
CA CYS A 82 -3.50 0.66 -7.20
C CYS A 82 -3.08 -0.30 -8.31
N VAL A 83 -3.72 -0.19 -9.47
CA VAL A 83 -3.29 -0.92 -10.67
C VAL A 83 -2.26 -0.11 -11.43
N ASP A 84 -1.33 -0.79 -12.08
CA ASP A 84 -0.40 -0.14 -13.00
C ASP A 84 -1.15 0.28 -14.28
N SER A 85 -0.93 1.51 -14.73
CA SER A 85 -1.52 2.04 -15.96
C SER A 85 -0.48 2.85 -16.76
N ASP A 86 -0.81 3.19 -18.00
CA ASP A 86 0.05 4.01 -18.87
C ASP A 86 0.35 5.40 -18.29
N PHE A 87 -0.48 5.89 -17.35
CA PHE A 87 -0.32 7.18 -16.68
C PHE A 87 0.33 7.05 -15.29
N GLY A 88 0.83 5.86 -14.94
CA GLY A 88 1.30 5.51 -13.60
C GLY A 88 0.22 4.82 -12.76
N PRO A 89 0.45 4.63 -11.44
CA PRO A 89 -0.50 3.92 -10.58
C PRO A 89 -1.86 4.62 -10.55
N LEU A 90 -2.92 3.82 -10.64
CA LEU A 90 -4.31 4.27 -10.59
C LEU A 90 -5.02 3.63 -9.40
N ASP A 91 -5.58 4.45 -8.53
CA ASP A 91 -6.51 4.01 -7.48
C ASP A 91 -7.81 3.48 -8.09
N ILE A 92 -8.20 2.26 -7.70
CA ILE A 92 -9.41 1.60 -8.18
C ILE A 92 -10.51 1.48 -7.11
N GLY A 93 -10.41 2.22 -6.02
CA GLY A 93 -11.43 2.22 -4.95
C GLY A 93 -11.38 1.05 -3.98
N VAL A 94 -10.32 0.23 -3.98
CA VAL A 94 -10.12 -0.86 -3.01
C VAL A 94 -9.23 -0.35 -1.88
N HIS A 95 -9.86 0.05 -0.77
CA HIS A 95 -9.21 0.75 0.34
C HIS A 95 -9.30 -0.03 1.65
N GLY A 96 -8.33 0.15 2.53
CA GLY A 96 -8.34 -0.48 3.85
C GLY A 96 -6.94 -0.66 4.45
N PRO A 97 -6.75 -1.72 5.27
CA PRO A 97 -5.45 -2.18 5.74
C PRO A 97 -4.55 -2.65 4.58
N ALA A 98 -3.22 -2.61 4.74
CA ALA A 98 -2.29 -2.90 3.67
C ALA A 98 -2.35 -4.38 3.22
N LEU A 99 -2.44 -5.32 4.16
CA LEU A 99 -2.59 -6.74 3.86
C LEU A 99 -3.95 -7.02 3.21
N GLY A 100 -5.01 -6.33 3.66
CA GLY A 100 -6.34 -6.46 3.08
C GLY A 100 -6.37 -6.04 1.61
N CYS A 101 -5.81 -4.86 1.30
CA CYS A 101 -5.65 -4.41 -0.08
C CYS A 101 -4.79 -5.37 -0.91
N PHE A 102 -3.68 -5.86 -0.35
CA PHE A 102 -2.79 -6.80 -1.06
C PHE A 102 -3.46 -8.16 -1.34
N ALA A 103 -4.30 -8.65 -0.42
CA ALA A 103 -5.00 -9.93 -0.54
C ALA A 103 -6.29 -9.87 -1.39
N SER A 104 -6.63 -8.69 -1.94
CA SER A 104 -7.86 -8.50 -2.72
C SER A 104 -7.77 -9.04 -4.16
N VAL A 105 -6.63 -9.64 -4.53
CA VAL A 105 -6.28 -10.12 -5.87
C VAL A 105 -5.60 -11.48 -5.82
#